data_AF-A0A1Y6CVD9-F1
#
_entry.id   AF-A0A1Y6CVD9-F1
#
_cell.length_a   1.000
_cell.length_b   1.000
_cell.length_c   1.000
_cell.angle_alpha   90.00
_cell.angle_beta   90.00
_cell.angle_gamma   90.00
#
_symmetry.space_group_name_H-M   'P 1'
#
loop_
_entity.id
_entity.type
_entity.pdbx_description
1 polymer ?
#
loop_
_entity_poly.entity_id
_entity_poly.type
_entity_poly.pdbx_seq_one_letter_code
_entity_poly.pdbx_strand_id
1 'polypeptide(L)'
;MKFENEHGIAVELRIAGYEFPEINRPLFDDWLMIEGDIIHPKGNWRFRDPALTVGEATSLGNWLEGLPTVGKRSSWGAMEPVLHFKLKRSAGKPILQIGFGCESAPPWLPKGKWIYLDFALAKVDMPDILHSWRGYLQIFPSRAVKYLTYIEAEDKDLTPEDFDENGLSKSFIAWWEANRSRPNPAEPGTAPTQASGTASASP
;
A
#
# COMPACT_ATOMS: atom_id res chain seq x y z
N MET A 1 5.61 -12.81 6.04
CA MET A 1 6.63 -13.15 5.03
C MET A 1 8.01 -12.99 5.62
N LYS A 2 8.92 -13.92 5.32
CA LYS A 2 10.28 -13.91 5.87
C LYS A 2 11.31 -14.08 4.75
N PHE A 3 12.35 -13.26 4.77
CA PHE A 3 13.45 -13.29 3.83
C PHE A 3 14.76 -13.37 4.60
N GLU A 4 15.69 -14.18 4.11
CA GLU A 4 17.04 -14.32 4.69
C GLU A 4 18.06 -14.40 3.55
N ASN A 5 19.26 -13.90 3.77
CA ASN A 5 20.37 -14.05 2.83
C ASN A 5 21.61 -14.67 3.50
N GLU A 6 22.59 -15.07 2.69
CA GLU A 6 23.84 -15.68 3.17
C GLU A 6 24.71 -14.78 4.06
N HIS A 7 24.40 -13.48 4.14
CA HIS A 7 25.14 -12.52 4.95
C HIS A 7 24.50 -12.29 6.33
N GLY A 8 23.50 -13.10 6.70
CA GLY A 8 22.81 -12.98 7.97
C GLY A 8 21.86 -11.78 8.05
N ILE A 9 21.51 -11.17 6.91
CA ILE A 9 20.42 -10.19 6.85
C ILE A 9 19.11 -10.96 6.79
N ALA A 10 18.18 -10.58 7.66
CA ALA A 10 16.84 -11.15 7.67
C ALA A 10 15.78 -10.04 7.73
N VAL A 11 14.67 -10.26 7.06
CA VAL A 11 13.48 -9.39 7.09
C VAL A 11 12.28 -10.26 7.36
N GLU A 12 11.53 -9.94 8.40
CA GLU A 12 10.20 -10.49 8.64
C GLU A 12 9.18 -9.36 8.56
N LEU A 13 8.17 -9.51 7.70
CA LEU A 13 7.02 -8.61 7.63
C LEU A 13 5.73 -9.35 7.99
N ARG A 14 4.92 -8.75 8.85
CA ARG A 14 3.64 -9.29 9.32
C ARG A 14 2.55 -8.23 9.22
N ILE A 15 1.32 -8.66 8.94
CA ILE A 15 0.14 -7.81 9.12
C ILE A 15 -0.32 -8.02 10.57
N ALA A 16 -0.25 -6.97 11.37
CA ALA A 16 -0.62 -7.00 12.79
C ALA A 16 -2.11 -6.71 13.03
N GLY A 17 -2.78 -6.12 12.05
CA GLY A 17 -4.19 -5.75 12.13
C GLY A 17 -4.51 -4.59 11.19
N TYR A 18 -5.69 -4.01 11.38
CA TYR A 18 -6.05 -2.75 10.74
C TYR A 18 -5.55 -1.57 11.60
N GLU A 19 -5.29 -0.41 10.99
CA GLU A 19 -4.97 0.82 11.71
C GLU A 19 -6.10 1.21 12.67
N PHE A 20 -7.33 1.15 12.17
CA PHE A 20 -8.55 1.38 12.94
C PHE A 20 -9.32 0.05 13.09
N PRO A 21 -8.97 -0.81 14.06
CA PRO A 21 -9.58 -2.12 14.20
C PRO A 21 -11.09 -2.04 14.48
N GLU A 22 -11.51 -1.03 15.24
CA GLU A 22 -12.90 -0.79 15.64
C GLU A 22 -13.76 -0.18 14.53
N ILE A 23 -13.14 0.44 13.53
CA ILE A 23 -13.86 1.12 12.45
C ILE A 23 -14.02 0.14 11.29
N ASN A 24 -15.26 -0.27 11.04
CA ASN A 24 -15.61 -1.12 9.90
C ASN A 24 -16.35 -0.29 8.84
N ARG A 25 -15.68 0.75 8.33
CA ARG A 25 -16.19 1.54 7.20
C ARG A 25 -15.39 1.24 5.92
N PRO A 26 -16.06 0.94 4.80
CA PRO A 26 -15.48 0.38 3.58
C PRO A 26 -14.61 1.30 2.71
N LEU A 27 -14.63 2.62 2.90
CA LEU A 27 -14.02 3.52 1.91
C LEU A 27 -12.70 4.16 2.36
N PHE A 28 -12.34 4.10 3.65
CA PHE A 28 -11.16 4.82 4.15
C PHE A 28 -10.36 4.09 5.25
N ASP A 29 -10.84 2.93 5.74
CA ASP A 29 -10.27 2.27 6.94
C ASP A 29 -9.72 0.86 6.64
N ASP A 30 -9.22 0.63 5.42
CA ASP A 30 -8.58 -0.63 5.01
C ASP A 30 -7.04 -0.59 5.12
N TRP A 31 -6.50 0.42 5.81
CA TRP A 31 -5.10 0.48 6.19
C TRP A 31 -4.75 -0.64 7.16
N LEU A 32 -3.66 -1.32 6.84
CA LEU A 32 -3.08 -2.42 7.58
C LEU A 32 -1.86 -1.93 8.34
N MET A 33 -1.86 -2.23 9.63
CA MET A 33 -0.69 -2.07 10.48
C MET A 33 0.32 -3.16 10.11
N ILE A 34 1.46 -2.74 9.53
CA ILE A 34 2.54 -3.64 9.17
C ILE A 34 3.62 -3.58 10.24
N GLU A 35 4.03 -4.76 10.71
CA GLU A 35 5.19 -4.92 11.57
C GLU A 35 6.36 -5.47 10.78
N GLY A 36 7.53 -4.86 10.97
CA GLY A 36 8.80 -5.37 10.47
C GLY A 36 9.76 -5.72 11.59
N ASP A 37 10.43 -6.86 11.49
CA ASP A 37 11.62 -7.19 12.27
C ASP A 37 12.79 -7.44 11.32
N ILE A 38 13.84 -6.62 11.44
CA ILE A 38 14.95 -6.62 10.50
C ILE A 38 16.27 -6.83 11.24
N ILE A 39 17.00 -7.86 10.81
CA ILE A 39 18.35 -8.18 11.24
C ILE A 39 19.32 -7.66 10.18
N HIS A 40 20.30 -6.87 10.60
CA HIS A 40 21.29 -6.31 9.69
C HIS A 40 22.64 -6.09 10.38
N PRO A 41 23.79 -6.24 9.69
CA PRO A 41 25.11 -6.11 10.31
C PRO A 41 25.40 -4.77 11.00
N LYS A 42 24.74 -3.69 10.58
CA LYS A 42 24.86 -2.36 11.20
C LYS A 42 23.97 -2.14 12.44
N GLY A 43 23.10 -3.09 12.74
CA GLY A 43 22.11 -2.98 13.80
C GLY A 43 20.77 -3.59 13.37
N ASN A 44 20.03 -4.08 14.34
CA ASN A 44 18.68 -4.59 14.13
C ASN A 44 17.68 -3.46 14.41
N TRP A 45 16.51 -3.50 13.77
CA TRP A 45 15.44 -2.56 14.07
C TRP A 45 14.07 -3.20 13.81
N ARG A 46 13.07 -2.55 14.39
CA ARG A 46 11.67 -2.91 14.21
C ARG A 46 10.88 -1.66 13.87
N PHE A 47 9.79 -1.84 13.13
CA PHE A 47 8.80 -0.80 12.89
C PHE A 47 7.40 -1.38 13.01
N ARG A 48 6.43 -0.51 13.27
CA ARG A 48 5.01 -0.81 13.31
C ARG A 48 4.26 0.42 12.84
N ASP A 49 3.70 0.36 11.64
CA ASP A 49 3.17 1.55 10.95
C ASP A 49 2.02 1.17 9.99
N PRO A 50 1.01 2.04 9.77
CA PRO A 50 -0.04 1.82 8.78
C PRO A 50 0.52 1.92 7.35
N ALA A 51 1.29 0.92 6.94
CA ALA A 51 2.15 1.03 5.77
C ALA A 51 1.48 0.62 4.46
N LEU A 52 0.37 -0.11 4.50
CA LEU A 52 -0.29 -0.69 3.33
C LEU A 52 -1.80 -0.71 3.50
N THR A 53 -2.55 -0.39 2.46
CA THR A 53 -3.96 -0.81 2.34
C THR A 53 -4.06 -2.33 2.10
N VAL A 54 -5.25 -2.91 2.31
CA VAL A 54 -5.51 -4.32 1.92
C VAL A 54 -5.28 -4.53 0.42
N GLY A 55 -5.67 -3.55 -0.40
CA GLY A 55 -5.44 -3.56 -1.85
C GLY A 55 -3.95 -3.61 -2.21
N GLU A 56 -3.12 -2.80 -1.54
CA GLU A 56 -1.67 -2.81 -1.73
C GLU A 56 -1.03 -4.11 -1.25
N ALA A 57 -1.41 -4.60 -0.06
CA ALA A 57 -0.92 -5.87 0.45
C ALA A 57 -1.27 -7.04 -0.49
N THR A 58 -2.48 -7.05 -1.06
CA THR A 58 -2.90 -8.02 -2.09
C THR A 58 -2.07 -7.88 -3.36
N SER A 59 -1.87 -6.64 -3.83
CA SER A 59 -1.05 -6.33 -4.99
C SER A 59 0.42 -6.78 -4.83
N LEU A 60 1.00 -6.60 -3.64
CA LEU A 60 2.34 -7.10 -3.30
C LEU A 60 2.43 -8.62 -3.45
N GLY A 61 1.46 -9.36 -2.90
CA GLY A 61 1.41 -10.81 -3.02
C GLY A 61 1.35 -11.25 -4.50
N ASN A 62 0.50 -10.61 -5.29
CA ASN A 62 0.36 -10.89 -6.73
C ASN A 62 1.61 -10.51 -7.54
N TRP A 63 2.33 -9.48 -7.11
CA TRP A 63 3.60 -9.08 -7.70
C TRP A 63 4.69 -10.12 -7.39
N LEU A 64 4.81 -10.54 -6.12
CA LEU A 64 5.76 -11.57 -5.68
C LEU A 64 5.55 -12.91 -6.40
N GLU A 65 4.29 -13.36 -6.51
CA GLU A 65 3.93 -14.56 -7.28
C GLU A 65 4.27 -14.44 -8.77
N GLY A 66 4.31 -13.21 -9.29
CA GLY A 66 4.66 -12.91 -10.67
C GLY A 66 6.15 -12.81 -10.99
N LEU A 67 7.02 -12.72 -9.98
CA LEU A 67 8.47 -12.60 -10.19
C LEU A 67 9.13 -13.74 -10.99
N PRO A 68 8.65 -14.99 -10.92
CA PRO A 68 9.19 -16.08 -11.73
C PRO A 68 8.95 -15.92 -13.24
N THR A 69 8.02 -15.04 -13.65
CA THR A 69 7.67 -14.84 -15.08
C THR A 69 8.32 -13.59 -15.67
N VAL A 70 9.03 -13.75 -16.78
CA VAL A 70 9.65 -12.66 -17.54
C VAL A 70 8.55 -11.77 -18.14
N GLY A 71 8.49 -10.49 -17.75
CA GLY A 71 7.60 -9.49 -18.37
C GLY A 71 6.77 -8.62 -17.41
N LYS A 72 6.76 -8.90 -16.10
CA LYS A 72 6.08 -8.03 -15.11
C LYS A 72 6.94 -6.83 -14.69
N ARG A 73 6.28 -5.80 -14.13
CA ARG A 73 6.92 -4.58 -13.58
C ARG A 73 8.10 -4.98 -12.69
N SER A 74 9.27 -4.39 -12.94
CA SER A 74 10.50 -4.67 -12.18
C SER A 74 10.49 -4.13 -10.75
N SER A 75 9.44 -3.42 -10.37
CA SER A 75 9.26 -2.88 -9.02
C SER A 75 7.80 -2.83 -8.62
N TRP A 76 7.60 -2.79 -7.32
CA TRP A 76 6.35 -2.58 -6.62
C TRP A 76 6.66 -1.67 -5.43
N GLY A 77 5.76 -0.76 -5.08
CA GLY A 77 5.93 0.12 -3.92
C GLY A 77 4.60 0.45 -3.31
N ALA A 78 4.62 0.68 -1.99
CA ALA A 78 3.50 1.29 -1.29
C ALA A 78 3.31 2.74 -1.77
N MET A 79 2.09 3.24 -1.65
CA MET A 79 1.74 4.63 -1.87
C MET A 79 2.49 5.53 -0.90
N GLU A 80 2.58 5.10 0.37
CA GLU A 80 3.47 5.72 1.34
C GLU A 80 4.92 5.28 1.12
N PRO A 81 5.91 6.17 1.31
CA PRO A 81 7.32 5.90 1.08
C PRO A 81 7.96 5.04 2.18
N VAL A 82 7.24 4.04 2.68
CA VAL A 82 7.63 3.13 3.76
C VAL A 82 8.17 1.80 3.23
N LEU A 83 7.63 1.25 2.14
CA LEU A 83 8.05 -0.04 1.60
C LEU A 83 8.18 -0.03 0.09
N HIS A 84 9.25 -0.63 -0.40
CA HIS A 84 9.49 -0.77 -1.83
C HIS A 84 10.14 -2.12 -2.16
N PHE A 85 9.67 -2.80 -3.18
CA PHE A 85 10.22 -4.05 -3.67
C PHE A 85 10.70 -3.89 -5.10
N LYS A 86 11.86 -4.46 -5.42
CA LYS A 86 12.45 -4.34 -6.75
C LYS A 86 13.11 -5.66 -7.15
N LEU A 87 12.81 -6.11 -8.35
CA LEU A 87 13.59 -7.14 -9.03
C LEU A 87 14.70 -6.46 -9.84
N LYS A 88 15.95 -6.77 -9.50
CA LYS A 88 17.12 -6.34 -10.28
C LYS A 88 17.94 -7.54 -10.72
N ARG A 89 18.93 -7.30 -11.59
CA ARG A 89 19.93 -8.31 -11.95
C ARG A 89 21.30 -7.89 -11.42
N SER A 90 22.02 -8.82 -10.82
CA SER A 90 23.42 -8.66 -10.42
C SER A 90 24.21 -9.83 -10.99
N ALA A 91 25.26 -9.55 -11.78
CA ALA A 91 26.04 -10.57 -12.49
C ALA A 91 25.16 -11.60 -13.24
N GLY A 92 24.09 -11.13 -13.89
CA GLY A 92 23.14 -11.98 -14.62
C GLY A 92 22.12 -12.73 -13.76
N LYS A 93 22.26 -12.75 -12.43
CA LYS A 93 21.36 -13.43 -11.49
C LYS A 93 20.25 -12.50 -10.97
N PRO A 94 19.00 -12.98 -10.82
CA PRO A 94 17.92 -12.19 -10.27
C PRO A 94 18.10 -11.97 -8.75
N ILE A 95 17.96 -10.72 -8.32
CA ILE A 95 18.00 -10.29 -6.92
C ILE A 95 16.68 -9.61 -6.60
N LEU A 96 15.99 -10.09 -5.56
CA LEU A 96 14.90 -9.38 -4.93
C LEU A 96 15.50 -8.37 -3.94
N GLN A 97 15.18 -7.11 -4.13
CA GLN A 97 15.61 -6.02 -3.27
C GLN A 97 14.40 -5.46 -2.52
N ILE A 98 14.52 -5.34 -1.20
CA ILE A 98 13.49 -4.79 -0.32
C ILE A 98 14.02 -3.48 0.27
N GLY A 99 13.28 -2.40 0.07
CA GLY A 99 13.59 -1.05 0.49
C GLY A 99 12.75 -0.62 1.67
N PHE A 100 13.40 0.05 2.62
CA PHE A 100 12.81 0.64 3.81
C PHE A 100 13.11 2.14 3.84
N GLY A 101 12.06 2.94 3.98
CA GLY A 101 12.08 4.40 4.01
C GLY A 101 11.23 4.93 5.16
N CYS A 102 11.40 6.21 5.49
CA CYS A 102 10.64 6.92 6.53
C CYS A 102 10.48 6.10 7.82
N GLU A 103 9.26 5.77 8.23
CA GLU A 103 8.90 5.10 9.48
C GLU A 103 9.42 3.65 9.56
N SER A 104 9.68 3.03 8.41
CA SER A 104 10.26 1.69 8.34
C SER A 104 11.78 1.68 8.29
N ALA A 105 12.42 2.84 8.11
CA ALA A 105 13.87 2.96 8.04
C ALA A 105 14.53 2.73 9.41
N PRO A 106 15.77 2.23 9.43
CA PRO A 106 16.47 2.07 10.70
C PRO A 106 16.81 3.42 11.34
N PRO A 107 16.92 3.49 12.67
CA PRO A 107 17.10 4.75 13.40
C PRO A 107 18.44 5.46 13.12
N TRP A 108 19.44 4.73 12.62
CA TRP A 108 20.73 5.31 12.22
C TRP A 108 20.77 5.85 10.79
N LEU A 109 19.72 5.64 10.00
CA LEU A 109 19.66 6.16 8.65
C LEU A 109 19.23 7.64 8.68
N PRO A 110 19.90 8.54 7.93
CA PRO A 110 19.45 9.92 7.84
C PRO A 110 18.01 10.02 7.31
N LYS A 111 17.23 10.96 7.86
CA LYS A 111 15.84 11.20 7.46
C LYS A 111 15.71 11.40 5.94
N GLY A 112 14.66 10.85 5.36
CA GLY A 112 14.37 10.94 3.91
C GLY A 112 15.29 10.08 3.03
N LYS A 113 16.09 9.18 3.61
CA LYS A 113 16.87 8.18 2.87
C LYS A 113 16.22 6.81 2.93
N TRP A 114 16.59 5.99 1.96
CA TRP A 114 16.21 4.58 1.87
C TRP A 114 17.41 3.69 2.16
N ILE A 115 17.15 2.57 2.84
CA ILE A 115 18.06 1.43 2.85
C ILE A 115 17.45 0.31 2.02
N TYR A 116 18.28 -0.41 1.27
CA TYR A 116 17.86 -1.51 0.43
C TYR A 116 18.62 -2.78 0.80
N LEU A 117 17.88 -3.86 1.00
CA LEU A 117 18.39 -5.17 1.39
C LEU A 117 18.19 -6.14 0.23
N ASP A 118 19.25 -6.87 -0.11
CA ASP A 118 19.28 -7.75 -1.27
C ASP A 118 19.16 -9.23 -0.87
N PHE A 119 18.31 -9.94 -1.60
CA PHE A 119 18.06 -11.37 -1.44
C PHE A 119 18.20 -12.06 -2.80
N ALA A 120 19.05 -13.08 -2.87
CA ALA A 120 19.16 -13.89 -4.08
C ALA A 120 17.82 -14.59 -4.34
N LEU A 121 17.13 -14.28 -5.44
CA LEU A 121 15.77 -14.78 -5.68
C LEU A 121 15.72 -16.31 -5.68
N ALA A 122 16.79 -16.99 -6.12
CA ALA A 122 16.91 -18.44 -6.11
C ALA A 122 17.02 -19.07 -4.70
N LYS A 123 17.23 -18.27 -3.66
CA LYS A 123 17.29 -18.70 -2.24
C LYS A 123 16.05 -18.30 -1.45
N VAL A 124 15.15 -17.54 -2.06
CA VAL A 124 13.90 -17.11 -1.45
C VAL A 124 12.88 -18.26 -1.56
N ASP A 125 12.36 -18.72 -0.42
CA ASP A 125 11.25 -19.67 -0.39
C ASP A 125 9.94 -18.95 -0.72
N MET A 126 9.74 -18.73 -2.03
CA MET A 126 8.58 -18.00 -2.52
C MET A 126 7.25 -18.67 -2.13
N PRO A 127 7.09 -20.01 -2.19
CA PRO A 127 5.90 -20.68 -1.69
C PRO A 127 5.58 -20.35 -0.22
N ASP A 128 6.55 -20.42 0.69
CA ASP A 128 6.34 -20.09 2.11
C ASP A 128 5.99 -18.60 2.33
N ILE A 129 6.69 -17.70 1.62
CA ILE A 129 6.40 -16.26 1.66
C ILE A 129 4.97 -15.97 1.20
N LEU A 130 4.55 -16.55 0.09
CA LEU A 130 3.20 -16.34 -0.45
C LEU A 130 2.14 -16.99 0.46
N HIS A 131 2.42 -18.19 0.99
CA HIS A 131 1.53 -18.87 1.91
C HIS A 131 1.30 -18.03 3.17
N SER A 132 2.37 -17.60 3.84
CA SER A 132 2.29 -16.78 5.05
C SER A 132 1.60 -15.44 4.79
N TRP A 133 1.92 -14.76 3.69
CA TRP A 133 1.31 -13.47 3.35
C TRP A 133 -0.18 -13.59 3.02
N ARG A 134 -0.56 -14.60 2.24
CA ARG A 134 -1.97 -14.87 1.93
C ARG A 134 -2.75 -15.30 3.17
N GLY A 135 -2.13 -16.03 4.08
CA GLY A 135 -2.72 -16.37 5.38
C GLY A 135 -3.12 -15.12 6.17
N TYR A 136 -2.26 -14.10 6.21
CA TYR A 136 -2.63 -12.82 6.82
C TYR A 136 -3.80 -12.13 6.10
N LEU A 137 -3.82 -12.11 4.77
CA LEU A 137 -4.89 -11.49 3.99
C LEU A 137 -6.24 -12.21 4.13
N GLN A 138 -6.24 -13.49 4.51
CA GLN A 138 -7.46 -14.21 4.89
C GLN A 138 -8.01 -13.77 6.25
N ILE A 139 -7.11 -13.45 7.20
CA ILE A 139 -7.48 -12.94 8.53
C ILE A 139 -7.92 -11.47 8.45
N PHE A 140 -7.28 -10.69 7.59
CA PHE A 140 -7.51 -9.26 7.39
C PHE A 140 -7.99 -8.97 5.97
N PRO A 141 -9.22 -9.40 5.60
CA PRO A 141 -9.76 -9.21 4.26
C PRO A 141 -10.11 -7.74 3.99
N SER A 142 -10.41 -7.42 2.73
CA SER A 142 -10.88 -6.08 2.41
C SER A 142 -12.23 -5.82 3.10
N ARG A 143 -12.32 -4.68 3.79
CA ARG A 143 -13.57 -4.19 4.39
C ARG A 143 -14.44 -3.45 3.38
N ALA A 144 -13.90 -3.18 2.18
CA ALA A 144 -14.56 -2.44 1.11
C ALA A 144 -15.87 -3.12 0.61
N VAL A 145 -15.98 -4.44 0.79
CA VAL A 145 -17.09 -5.27 0.28
C VAL A 145 -18.44 -4.95 0.93
N LYS A 146 -18.46 -4.21 2.05
CA LYS A 146 -19.70 -3.91 2.77
C LYS A 146 -20.41 -2.61 2.41
N TYR A 147 -19.94 -1.78 1.46
CA TYR A 147 -20.62 -0.49 1.16
C TYR A 147 -21.44 -0.43 -0.11
N LEU A 148 -21.30 -1.36 -1.06
CA LEU A 148 -22.31 -1.46 -2.11
C LEU A 148 -23.64 -1.82 -1.45
N THR A 149 -23.64 -2.87 -0.62
CA THR A 149 -24.80 -3.28 0.18
C THR A 149 -25.28 -2.29 1.25
N TYR A 150 -24.50 -1.29 1.66
CA TYR A 150 -24.88 -0.34 2.73
C TYR A 150 -25.32 1.03 2.21
N ILE A 151 -24.80 1.50 1.07
CA ILE A 151 -25.40 2.63 0.34
C ILE A 151 -26.81 2.26 -0.15
N GLU A 152 -27.03 0.98 -0.46
CA GLU A 152 -28.32 0.41 -0.86
C GLU A 152 -29.37 0.33 0.26
N ALA A 153 -28.98 0.46 1.54
CA ALA A 153 -29.90 0.28 2.66
C ALA A 153 -30.59 1.58 3.14
N GLU A 154 -30.08 2.76 2.75
CA GLU A 154 -30.71 4.05 3.06
C GLU A 154 -31.61 4.58 1.92
N ASP A 155 -31.44 4.08 0.69
CA ASP A 155 -32.40 4.27 -0.40
C ASP A 155 -33.40 3.12 -0.41
N LYS A 156 -34.53 3.31 0.27
CA LYS A 156 -35.57 2.28 0.49
C LYS A 156 -36.28 1.77 -0.78
N ASP A 157 -35.89 2.21 -1.96
CA ASP A 157 -36.60 2.01 -3.22
C ASP A 157 -35.80 1.25 -4.31
N LEU A 158 -34.61 0.74 -4.01
CA LEU A 158 -33.82 -0.04 -4.98
C LEU A 158 -34.21 -1.51 -4.97
N THR A 159 -34.37 -2.10 -6.17
CA THR A 159 -34.71 -3.51 -6.36
C THR A 159 -33.55 -4.30 -6.97
N PRO A 160 -33.51 -5.65 -6.89
CA PRO A 160 -32.43 -6.46 -7.47
C PRO A 160 -32.15 -6.19 -8.96
N GLU A 161 -33.14 -5.68 -9.70
CA GLU A 161 -33.02 -5.30 -11.11
C GLU A 161 -32.17 -4.04 -11.34
N ASP A 162 -31.91 -3.23 -10.30
CA ASP A 162 -31.09 -2.02 -10.37
C ASP A 162 -29.58 -2.31 -10.32
N PHE A 163 -29.21 -3.59 -10.22
CA PHE A 163 -27.83 -4.06 -10.11
C PHE A 163 -27.37 -4.82 -11.35
N ASP A 164 -26.06 -4.84 -11.59
CA ASP A 164 -25.44 -5.73 -12.58
C ASP A 164 -25.16 -7.12 -11.99
N GLU A 165 -24.60 -8.01 -12.81
CA GLU A 165 -24.24 -9.38 -12.40
C GLU A 165 -23.16 -9.44 -11.31
N ASN A 166 -22.46 -8.33 -11.05
CA ASN A 166 -21.43 -8.20 -10.03
C ASN A 166 -21.93 -7.51 -8.75
N GLY A 167 -23.23 -7.19 -8.67
CA GLY A 167 -23.83 -6.49 -7.52
C GLY A 167 -23.48 -5.01 -7.46
N LEU A 168 -23.10 -4.38 -8.57
CA LEU A 168 -22.91 -2.94 -8.67
C LEU A 168 -24.21 -2.26 -9.08
N SER A 169 -24.59 -1.20 -8.37
CA SER A 169 -25.74 -0.38 -8.79
C SER A 169 -25.49 0.26 -10.16
N LYS A 170 -26.46 0.13 -11.06
CA LYS A 170 -26.42 0.75 -12.39
C LYS A 170 -26.30 2.27 -12.33
N SER A 171 -26.85 2.92 -11.30
CA SER A 171 -26.73 4.37 -11.11
C SER A 171 -25.31 4.77 -10.69
N PHE A 172 -24.64 3.96 -9.87
CA PHE A 172 -23.23 4.13 -9.54
C PHE A 172 -22.33 3.93 -10.76
N ILE A 173 -22.57 2.90 -11.57
CA ILE A 173 -21.83 2.66 -12.83
C ILE A 173 -21.98 3.88 -13.75
N ALA A 174 -23.22 4.36 -13.95
CA ALA A 174 -23.49 5.52 -14.80
C ALA A 174 -22.81 6.79 -14.27
N TRP A 175 -22.84 7.02 -12.95
CA TRP A 175 -22.12 8.13 -12.32
C TRP A 175 -20.60 8.00 -12.51
N TRP A 176 -20.04 6.82 -12.28
CA TRP A 176 -18.60 6.58 -12.43
C TRP A 176 -18.15 6.77 -13.88
N GLU A 177 -18.88 6.23 -14.86
CA GLU A 177 -18.61 6.44 -16.28
C GLU A 177 -18.68 7.92 -16.68
N ALA A 178 -19.64 8.66 -16.14
CA ALA A 178 -19.78 10.10 -16.39
C ALA A 178 -18.66 10.95 -15.76
N ASN A 179 -17.98 10.44 -14.73
CA ASN A 179 -17.01 11.22 -13.95
C ASN A 179 -15.57 10.70 -14.01
N ARG A 180 -15.31 9.49 -14.55
CA ARG A 180 -13.96 8.88 -14.62
C ARG A 180 -12.93 9.68 -15.42
N SER A 181 -13.39 10.57 -16.28
CA SER A 181 -12.54 11.44 -17.11
C SER A 181 -12.35 12.83 -16.51
N ARG A 182 -12.97 13.13 -15.36
CA ARG A 182 -12.80 14.44 -14.71
C ARG A 182 -11.44 14.50 -14.03
N PRO A 183 -10.64 15.56 -14.27
CA PRO A 183 -9.43 15.78 -13.50
C PRO A 183 -9.81 15.99 -12.03
N ASN A 184 -8.95 15.47 -11.15
CA ASN A 184 -9.10 15.57 -9.69
C ASN A 184 -9.33 17.06 -9.32
N PRO A 185 -10.42 17.42 -8.63
CA PRO A 185 -10.59 18.80 -8.18
C PRO A 185 -9.42 19.13 -7.24
N ALA A 186 -8.71 20.22 -7.56
CA ALA A 186 -7.66 20.74 -6.70
C ALA A 186 -8.21 20.95 -5.28
N GLU A 187 -7.44 20.53 -4.27
CA GLU A 187 -7.79 20.63 -2.86
C GLU A 187 -8.26 22.07 -2.50
N PRO A 188 -9.37 22.22 -1.77
CA PRO A 188 -9.83 23.53 -1.33
C PRO A 188 -8.94 24.00 -0.17
N GLY A 189 -7.84 24.69 -0.49
CA GLY A 189 -6.86 25.05 0.54
C GLY A 189 -5.70 25.95 0.09
N THR A 190 -5.89 26.85 -0.88
CA THR A 190 -4.92 27.92 -1.14
C THR A 190 -5.63 29.26 -1.29
N ALA A 191 -5.90 29.90 -0.15
CA ALA A 191 -6.15 31.34 -0.14
C ALA A 191 -4.83 32.06 -0.47
N PRO A 192 -4.78 32.99 -1.43
CA PRO A 192 -3.61 33.82 -1.61
C PRO A 192 -3.55 34.84 -0.47
N THR A 193 -2.53 34.70 0.37
CA THR A 193 -2.03 35.75 1.26
C THR A 193 -1.63 36.97 0.41
N GLN A 194 -2.34 38.08 0.53
CA GLN A 194 -1.79 39.39 0.15
C GLN A 194 -1.49 40.19 1.41
N ALA A 195 -0.20 40.26 1.69
CA ALA A 195 0.40 41.18 2.63
C ALA A 195 0.43 42.60 2.05
N SER A 196 0.36 43.54 2.97
CA SER A 196 0.29 44.99 2.84
C SER A 196 1.47 45.62 2.09
N GLY A 197 1.21 46.71 1.35
CA GLY A 197 2.24 47.57 0.75
C GLY A 197 1.68 48.95 0.39
N THR A 198 2.15 49.96 1.10
CA THR A 198 1.79 51.39 1.12
C THR A 198 1.98 52.17 -0.18
N ALA A 199 1.15 53.20 -0.42
CA ALA A 199 1.62 54.51 -0.92
C ALA A 199 0.59 55.63 -0.65
N SER A 200 1.09 56.73 -0.10
CA SER A 200 0.43 58.00 0.21
C SER A 200 0.29 58.88 -1.05
N ALA A 201 -0.77 59.69 -1.14
CA ALA A 201 -0.71 61.13 -1.44
C ALA A 201 -2.13 61.73 -1.60
N SER A 202 -2.45 62.71 -0.75
CA SER A 202 -3.46 63.76 -1.01
C SER A 202 -2.92 64.77 -2.04
N PRO A 203 -3.76 65.63 -2.65
CA PRO A 203 -4.32 66.79 -1.95
C PRO A 203 -5.84 66.75 -1.78
#